data_AF-A0A2V9PD74-F1
#
_entry.id   AF-A0A2V9PD74-F1
#
_cell.length_a   1.000
_cell.length_b   1.000
_cell.length_c   1.000
_cell.angle_alpha   90.00
_cell.angle_beta   90.00
_cell.angle_gamma   90.00
#
_symmetry.space_group_name_H-M   'P 1'
#
loop_
_entity.id
_entity.type
_entity.pdbx_description
1 polymer ?
#
loop_
_entity_poly.entity_id
_entity_poly.type
_entity_poly.pdbx_seq_one_letter_code
_entity_poly.pdbx_strand_id
1 'polypeptide(L)'
;TVCTFYKYVSGPFQAANKFVALTPSYKESFDVHGNMAAVYFECHYFNVAIDPATGKPLWTAASHASFTGSARKVDGRWLFSYAIGAVPPVPIP
;
A
#
# COMPACT_ATOMS: atom_id res chain seq x y z
N THR A 1 -13.83 -15.23 17.41
CA THR A 1 -12.72 -16.20 17.26
C THR A 1 -11.84 -15.80 16.09
N VAL A 2 -10.71 -16.46 15.86
CA VAL A 2 -9.88 -16.21 14.68
C VAL A 2 -10.67 -16.39 13.37
N CYS A 3 -11.58 -17.38 13.32
CA CYS A 3 -12.46 -17.59 12.17
C CYS A 3 -13.44 -16.43 11.96
N THR A 4 -13.99 -15.84 13.03
CA THR A 4 -14.84 -14.64 12.93
C THR A 4 -14.08 -13.45 12.33
N PHE A 5 -12.81 -13.26 12.74
CA PHE A 5 -11.97 -12.20 12.20
C PHE A 5 -11.74 -12.37 10.70
N TYR A 6 -11.33 -13.57 10.28
CA TYR A 6 -11.10 -13.84 8.86
C TYR A 6 -12.37 -13.80 8.01
N LYS A 7 -13.53 -14.12 8.59
CA LYS A 7 -14.80 -14.10 7.86
C LYS A 7 -15.42 -12.70 7.74
N TYR A 8 -15.32 -11.87 8.78
CA TYR A 8 -16.10 -10.63 8.89
C TYR A 8 -15.29 -9.35 9.10
N VAL A 9 -13.97 -9.44 9.24
CA VAL A 9 -13.11 -8.25 9.47
C VAL A 9 -11.99 -8.16 8.45
N SER A 10 -11.39 -9.29 8.07
CA SER A 10 -10.20 -9.27 7.23
C SER A 10 -10.52 -9.30 5.72
N GLY A 11 -11.02 -8.18 5.20
CA GLY A 11 -11.23 -7.95 3.76
C GLY A 11 -10.07 -8.37 2.86
N PRO A 12 -8.80 -8.07 3.22
CA PRO A 12 -7.63 -8.48 2.45
C PRO A 12 -7.52 -9.98 2.15
N PHE A 13 -8.04 -10.84 3.03
CA PHE A 13 -7.90 -12.29 2.94
C PHE A 13 -9.15 -12.99 2.40
N GLN A 14 -10.15 -12.26 1.90
CA GLN A 14 -11.30 -12.88 1.24
C GLN A 14 -10.87 -13.52 -0.08
N ALA A 15 -11.31 -14.74 -0.37
CA ALA A 15 -10.93 -15.47 -1.58
C ALA A 15 -11.32 -14.75 -2.89
N ALA A 16 -12.35 -13.91 -2.85
CA ALA A 16 -12.79 -13.07 -3.96
C ALA A 16 -11.86 -11.86 -4.21
N ASN A 17 -11.07 -11.47 -3.22
CA ASN A 17 -10.15 -10.36 -3.29
C ASN A 17 -8.75 -10.87 -3.69
N LYS A 18 -8.34 -10.57 -4.93
CA LYS A 18 -7.03 -10.94 -5.50
C LYS A 18 -6.17 -9.70 -5.64
N PHE A 19 -5.57 -9.27 -4.52
CA PHE A 19 -4.74 -8.07 -4.50
C PHE A 19 -3.39 -8.29 -5.17
N VAL A 20 -3.09 -7.40 -6.12
CA VAL A 20 -1.78 -7.31 -6.75
C VAL A 20 -1.25 -5.91 -6.48
N ALA A 21 -0.02 -5.85 -5.97
CA ALA A 21 0.74 -4.61 -5.96
C ALA A 21 1.27 -4.39 -7.38
N LEU A 22 0.80 -3.34 -8.05
CA LEU A 22 1.34 -2.96 -9.35
C LEU A 22 2.61 -2.14 -9.10
N THR A 23 3.77 -2.68 -9.47
CA THR A 23 5.04 -1.96 -9.44
C THR A 23 5.50 -1.66 -10.87
N PRO A 24 5.77 -0.40 -11.26
CA PRO A 24 5.73 0.81 -10.45
C PRO A 24 4.37 1.55 -10.55
N SER A 25 3.47 1.35 -9.58
CA SER A 25 2.37 2.27 -9.28
C SER A 25 2.55 2.78 -7.85
N TYR A 26 3.36 3.82 -7.73
CA TYR A 26 3.63 4.47 -6.45
C TYR A 26 3.71 5.98 -6.59
N LYS A 27 3.59 6.68 -5.47
CA LYS A 27 3.98 8.08 -5.30
C LYS A 27 5.09 8.14 -4.27
N GLU A 28 6.10 8.95 -4.52
CA GLU A 28 7.18 9.17 -3.57
C GLU A 28 7.59 10.65 -3.55
N SER A 29 8.01 11.13 -2.39
CA SER A 29 8.65 12.44 -2.26
C SER A 29 9.68 12.45 -1.15
N PHE A 30 10.75 13.21 -1.38
CA PHE A 30 11.82 13.48 -0.43
C PHE A 30 12.04 14.99 -0.39
N ASP A 31 11.68 15.63 0.72
CA ASP A 31 11.91 17.06 0.94
C ASP A 31 13.13 17.23 1.84
N VAL A 32 14.27 17.58 1.23
CA VAL A 32 15.60 17.54 1.86
C VAL A 32 15.99 18.91 2.41
N HIS A 33 16.29 18.96 3.71
CA HIS A 33 16.76 20.15 4.43
C HIS A 33 18.06 19.83 5.19
N GLY A 34 19.20 20.18 4.59
CA GLY A 34 20.51 19.92 5.18
C GLY A 34 20.80 18.43 5.33
N ASN A 35 20.89 17.94 6.57
CA ASN A 35 21.11 16.53 6.89
C ASN A 35 19.83 15.78 7.29
N MET A 36 18.65 16.37 7.09
CA MET A 36 17.35 15.75 7.32
C MET A 36 16.50 15.77 6.05
N ALA A 37 15.54 14.86 5.94
CA ALA A 37 14.53 14.87 4.89
C ALA A 37 13.18 14.42 5.44
N ALA A 38 12.10 15.09 5.04
CA ALA A 38 10.76 14.54 5.16
C ALA A 38 10.54 13.57 4.01
N VAL A 39 9.94 12.41 4.29
CA VAL A 39 9.74 11.36 3.28
C VAL A 39 8.28 10.96 3.24
N TYR A 40 7.76 10.78 2.03
CA TYR A 40 6.48 10.15 1.78
C TYR A 40 6.62 9.08 0.70
N PHE A 41 5.92 7.97 0.89
CA PHE A 41 5.80 6.88 -0.08
C PHE A 41 4.37 6.34 -0.05
N GLU A 42 3.80 5.99 -1.19
CA GLU A 42 2.50 5.35 -1.31
C GLU A 42 2.55 4.30 -2.40
N CYS A 43 2.15 3.06 -2.10
CA CYS A 43 1.95 2.01 -3.09
C CYS A 43 0.46 1.72 -3.25
N HIS A 44 0.03 1.44 -4.48
CA HIS A 44 -1.37 1.16 -4.78
C HIS A 44 -1.62 -0.34 -4.98
N TYR A 45 -2.73 -0.82 -4.44
CA TYR A 45 -3.21 -2.19 -4.59
C TYR A 45 -4.43 -2.23 -5.51
N PHE A 46 -4.41 -3.16 -6.45
CA PHE A 46 -5.51 -3.40 -7.36
C PHE A 46 -6.10 -4.79 -7.11
N ASN A 47 -7.42 -4.89 -7.15
CA ASN A 47 -8.11 -6.16 -7.25
C ASN A 47 -8.18 -6.58 -8.72
N VAL A 48 -7.93 -7.85 -8.99
CA VAL A 48 -7.99 -8.42 -10.34
C VAL A 48 -9.10 -9.45 -10.43
N ALA A 49 -10.11 -9.15 -11.25
CA ALA A 49 -11.20 -10.04 -11.57
C ALA A 49 -11.24 -10.33 -13.08
N ILE A 50 -12.06 -11.29 -13.50
CA ILE A 50 -12.41 -11.44 -14.93
C ILE A 50 -13.61 -10.55 -15.20
N ASP A 51 -13.51 -9.70 -16.22
CA ASP A 51 -14.62 -8.92 -16.73
C ASP A 51 -15.65 -9.89 -17.37
N PRO A 52 -16.90 -9.95 -16.88
CA PRO A 52 -17.91 -10.83 -17.45
C PRO A 52 -18.34 -10.44 -18.87
N ALA A 53 -18.16 -9.17 -19.28
CA ALA A 53 -18.53 -8.69 -20.60
C ALA A 53 -17.47 -9.03 -21.66
N THR A 54 -16.19 -9.09 -21.28
CA THR A 54 -15.07 -9.22 -22.23
C THR A 54 -14.21 -10.47 -22.04
N GLY A 55 -14.36 -11.16 -20.90
CA GLY A 55 -13.51 -12.30 -20.52
C GLY A 55 -12.06 -11.93 -20.21
N LYS A 56 -11.71 -10.63 -20.20
CA LYS A 56 -10.35 -10.13 -19.96
C LYS A 56 -10.16 -9.72 -18.49
N PRO A 57 -8.91 -9.57 -18.01
CA PRO A 57 -8.65 -9.06 -16.68
C PRO A 57 -9.22 -7.64 -16.48
N LEU A 58 -10.06 -7.46 -15.46
CA LEU A 58 -10.52 -6.19 -14.94
C LEU A 58 -9.68 -5.81 -13.72
N TRP A 59 -8.98 -4.68 -13.82
CA TRP A 59 -8.16 -4.13 -12.75
C TRP A 59 -8.90 -2.99 -12.09
N THR A 60 -9.19 -3.12 -10.79
CA THR A 60 -9.90 -2.09 -10.03
C THR A 60 -9.04 -1.66 -8.84
N ALA A 61 -8.82 -0.35 -8.69
CA ALA A 61 -8.14 0.19 -7.53
C ALA A 61 -8.90 -0.20 -6.26
N ALA A 62 -8.21 -0.78 -5.28
CA ALA A 62 -8.86 -1.38 -4.12
C ALA A 62 -8.34 -0.84 -2.78
N SER A 63 -7.05 -0.52 -2.69
CA SER A 63 -6.47 0.12 -1.51
C SER A 63 -5.11 0.73 -1.86
N HIS A 64 -4.47 1.32 -0.87
CA HIS A 64 -3.08 1.76 -0.93
C HIS A 64 -2.42 1.52 0.43
N ALA A 65 -1.10 1.39 0.47
CA ALA A 65 -0.35 1.57 1.71
C ALA A 65 0.49 2.83 1.56
N SER A 66 0.41 3.70 2.54
CA SER A 66 1.22 4.90 2.59
C SER A 66 2.18 4.85 3.77
N PHE A 67 3.29 5.55 3.60
CA PHE A 67 4.32 5.76 4.58
C PHE A 67 4.63 7.26 4.61
N THR A 68 4.63 7.83 5.80
CA THR A 68 5.16 9.17 6.07
C THR A 68 6.23 9.04 7.13
N GLY A 69 7.38 9.68 6.90
CA GLY A 69 8.53 9.51 7.76
C GLY A 69 9.56 10.61 7.64
N SER A 70 10.70 10.37 8.26
CA SER A 70 11.88 11.20 8.12
C SER A 70 13.13 10.36 7.86
N ALA A 71 14.07 10.93 7.12
CA ALA A 71 15.40 10.40 6.93
C ALA A 71 16.45 11.38 7.45
N ARG A 72 17.59 10.86 7.88
CA ARG A 72 18.74 11.62 8.34
C ARG A 72 20.00 11.16 7.61
N LYS A 73 20.87 12.11 7.27
CA LYS A 73 22.20 11.84 6.75
C LYS A 73 23.18 11.62 7.90
N VAL A 74 23.70 10.39 8.02
CA VAL A 74 24.67 9.97 9.02
C VAL A 74 25.89 9.44 8.27
N ASP A 75 27.08 10.01 8.54
CA ASP A 75 28.34 9.64 7.89
C ASP A 75 28.25 9.59 6.35
N GLY A 76 27.58 10.57 5.77
CA GLY A 76 27.38 10.68 4.32
C GLY A 76 26.26 9.81 3.74
N ARG A 77 25.61 8.95 4.53
CA ARG A 77 24.55 8.04 4.09
C ARG A 77 23.18 8.46 4.61
N TRP A 78 22.16 8.40 3.76
CA TRP A 78 20.78 8.63 4.16
C TRP A 78 20.20 7.37 4.80
N LEU A 79 19.63 7.52 5.99
CA LEU A 79 18.97 6.46 6.75
C LEU A 79 17.58 6.94 7.17
N PHE A 80 16.57 6.07 7.12
CA PHE A 80 15.29 6.38 7.73
C PHE A 80 15.47 6.47 9.25
N SER A 81 15.03 7.60 9.82
CA SER A 81 15.04 7.84 11.27
C SER A 81 13.67 7.64 11.90
N TYR A 82 12.60 7.73 11.10
CA TYR A 82 11.23 7.57 11.56
C TYR A 82 10.30 7.13 10.42
N ALA A 83 9.31 6.32 10.78
CA ALA A 83 8.37 5.71 9.86
C ALA A 83 7.00 5.52 10.52
N ILE A 84 5.93 6.05 9.90
CA ILE A 84 4.57 5.58 10.16
C ILE A 84 4.00 5.08 8.84
N GLY A 85 3.47 3.86 8.87
CA GLY A 85 2.69 3.27 7.79
C GLY A 85 1.20 3.30 8.09
N ALA A 86 0.38 3.48 7.06
CA ALA A 86 -1.07 3.35 7.14
C ALA A 86 -1.58 2.57 5.92
N VAL A 87 -2.61 1.76 6.15
CA VAL A 87 -3.32 1.02 5.09
C VAL A 87 -4.81 1.19 5.35
N PRO A 88 -5.58 1.80 4.45
CA PRO A 88 -7.03 1.85 4.58
C PRO A 88 -7.63 0.44 4.54
N PRO A 89 -8.70 0.19 5.30
CA PRO A 89 -9.38 -1.09 5.30
C PRO A 89 -9.93 -1.40 3.91
N VAL A 90 -9.85 -2.67 3.53
CA VAL A 90 -10.44 -3.19 2.30
C VAL A 90 -11.85 -3.69 2.61
N PRO A 91 -12.87 -3.36 1.79
CA PRO A 91 -14.21 -3.92 1.93
C PRO A 91 -14.20 -5.45 1.89
N ILE A 92 -15.10 -6.05 2.67
CA ILE A 92 -15.46 -7.46 2.54
C ILE A 92 -16.56 -7.53 1.48
N PRO A 93 -16.35 -8.26 0.37
CA PRO A 93 -17.37 -8.47 -0.65
C PRO A 93 -18.61 -9.17 -0.12
#